data_AF-A0ABD2IRE4-F1
#
_entry.id   AF-A0ABD2IRE4-F1
#
_cell.length_a   1.000
_cell.length_b   1.000
_cell.length_c   1.000
_cell.angle_alpha   90.00
_cell.angle_beta   90.00
_cell.angle_gamma   90.00
#
_symmetry.space_group_name_H-M   'P 1'
#
loop_
_entity.id
_entity.type
_entity.pdbx_description
1 polymer ?
#
loop_
_entity_poly.entity_id
_entity_poly.type
_entity_poly.pdbx_seq_one_letter_code
_entity_poly.pdbx_strand_id
1 'polypeptide(L)'
;MKKERVGMMKKTQNNLRKKEKVGSNQIIRCQEVVDFNQINFLLKIEENFSRIRSSPTQLPDAYINQFTSLEHLVNCSENLLATAQKFSTLPPLPWQGERVQELVQKSGFFSAEKPMYRILDHFLSAALFKSIPGMASLCPDDKATLFRSLAMPLCGFISAFFSILLQSDTVIRPNGLMPFWYMNVPRYTFDRNVKVFITNMYCNALKPFKQLQMNREEFVLLLAILITQTSFASNLSRFAHVHLYKECTMYTAILFRLCLRSRHTLEEGLCRFDDLLRLLAHVVWMTDYYGTFAVYMDVFHFRGERKAAMPTSIYPIYSNK
;
A
#
# COMPACT_ATOMS: atom_id res chain seq x y z
N MET A 1 -51.49 33.69 -35.42
CA MET A 1 -51.57 33.10 -34.06
C MET A 1 -50.97 31.70 -33.89
N LYS A 2 -51.24 30.68 -34.74
CA LYS A 2 -50.64 29.32 -34.55
C LYS A 2 -49.11 29.24 -34.77
N LYS A 3 -48.54 30.05 -35.68
CA LYS A 3 -47.09 30.07 -35.98
C LYS A 3 -46.23 30.68 -34.87
N GLU A 4 -46.75 31.66 -34.11
CA GLU A 4 -46.00 32.32 -33.02
C GLU A 4 -45.88 31.43 -31.77
N ARG A 5 -46.91 30.63 -31.45
CA ARG A 5 -46.86 29.67 -30.32
C ARG A 5 -45.80 28.58 -30.51
N VAL A 6 -45.59 28.11 -31.74
CA VAL A 6 -44.57 27.09 -32.05
C VAL A 6 -43.14 27.67 -31.95
N GLY A 7 -42.96 28.94 -32.31
CA GLY A 7 -41.68 29.64 -32.15
C GLY A 7 -41.28 29.85 -30.69
N MET A 8 -42.24 30.22 -29.82
CA MET A 8 -41.98 30.36 -28.38
C MET A 8 -41.60 29.02 -27.71
N MET A 9 -42.29 27.92 -28.02
CA MET A 9 -41.97 26.61 -27.42
C MET A 9 -40.56 26.11 -27.78
N LYS A 10 -40.11 26.30 -29.03
CA LYS A 10 -38.74 25.92 -29.45
C LYS A 10 -37.66 26.76 -28.74
N LYS A 11 -37.93 28.05 -28.49
CA LYS A 11 -37.01 28.95 -27.79
C LYS A 11 -36.87 28.58 -26.31
N THR A 12 -37.97 28.19 -25.67
CA THR A 12 -37.97 27.73 -24.27
C THR A 12 -37.26 26.39 -24.10
N GLN A 13 -37.47 25.42 -25.00
CA GLN A 13 -36.74 24.13 -24.97
C GLN A 13 -35.23 24.28 -25.19
N ASN A 14 -34.80 25.16 -26.10
CA ASN A 14 -33.37 25.44 -26.29
C ASN A 14 -32.73 26.14 -25.10
N ASN A 15 -33.46 27.02 -24.40
CA ASN A 15 -32.96 27.67 -23.19
C ASN A 15 -32.86 26.70 -22.00
N LEU A 16 -33.80 25.76 -21.87
CA LEU A 16 -33.72 24.68 -20.87
C LEU A 16 -32.53 23.76 -21.13
N ARG A 17 -32.35 23.29 -22.37
CA ARG A 17 -31.17 22.48 -22.76
C ARG A 17 -29.85 23.20 -22.54
N LYS A 18 -29.77 24.51 -22.83
CA LYS A 18 -28.57 25.31 -22.56
C LYS A 18 -28.31 25.44 -21.06
N LYS A 19 -29.32 25.69 -20.23
CA LYS A 19 -29.17 25.75 -18.77
C LYS A 19 -28.74 24.41 -18.17
N GLU A 20 -29.31 23.30 -18.64
CA GLU A 20 -28.91 21.94 -18.24
C GLU A 20 -27.44 21.65 -18.61
N LYS A 21 -27.00 22.02 -19.82
CA LYS A 21 -25.61 21.85 -20.26
C LYS A 21 -24.61 22.69 -19.46
N VAL A 22 -24.99 23.91 -19.07
CA VAL A 22 -24.13 24.79 -18.25
C VAL A 22 -24.04 24.24 -16.81
N GLY A 23 -25.16 23.80 -16.24
CA GLY A 23 -25.19 23.15 -14.92
C GLY A 23 -24.38 21.85 -14.89
N SER A 24 -24.51 20.99 -15.89
CA SER A 24 -23.74 19.74 -15.98
C SER A 24 -22.24 20.00 -16.10
N ASN A 25 -21.83 20.98 -16.92
CA ASN A 25 -20.41 21.33 -17.07
C ASN A 25 -19.81 21.92 -15.79
N GLN A 26 -20.59 22.69 -15.02
CA GLN A 26 -20.13 23.24 -13.75
C GLN A 26 -19.97 22.14 -12.69
N ILE A 27 -20.90 21.19 -12.60
CA ILE A 27 -20.82 20.04 -11.69
C ILE A 27 -19.60 19.16 -12.01
N ILE A 28 -19.34 18.88 -13.30
CA ILE A 28 -18.16 18.10 -13.73
C ILE A 28 -16.87 18.78 -13.30
N ARG A 29 -16.74 20.09 -13.52
CA ARG A 29 -15.57 20.87 -13.11
C ARG A 29 -15.38 20.88 -11.60
N CYS A 30 -16.45 21.02 -10.82
CA CYS A 30 -16.36 20.95 -9.35
C CYS A 30 -15.86 19.58 -8.89
N GLN A 31 -16.35 18.49 -9.49
CA GLN A 31 -15.90 17.15 -9.15
C GLN A 31 -14.42 16.92 -9.52
N GLU A 32 -13.96 17.47 -10.64
CA GLU A 32 -12.56 17.42 -11.06
C GLU A 32 -11.61 18.05 -10.04
N VAL A 33 -11.99 19.21 -9.51
CA VAL A 33 -11.20 19.89 -8.48
C VAL A 33 -11.15 19.06 -7.19
N VAL A 34 -12.27 18.45 -6.80
CA VAL A 34 -12.32 17.59 -5.61
C VAL A 34 -11.44 16.35 -5.79
N ASP A 35 -11.55 15.67 -6.95
CA ASP A 35 -10.73 14.51 -7.28
C ASP A 35 -9.23 14.86 -7.24
N PHE A 36 -8.85 15.98 -7.87
CA PHE A 36 -7.47 16.45 -7.92
C PHE A 36 -6.92 16.76 -6.51
N ASN A 37 -7.71 17.43 -5.66
CA ASN A 37 -7.30 17.71 -4.29
C ASN A 37 -7.08 16.43 -3.48
N GLN A 38 -7.93 15.43 -3.66
CA GLN A 38 -7.77 14.15 -2.97
C GLN A 38 -6.52 13.41 -3.44
N ILE A 39 -6.27 13.38 -4.76
CA ILE A 39 -5.06 12.76 -5.33
C ILE A 39 -3.81 13.48 -4.80
N ASN A 40 -3.77 14.81 -4.81
CA ASN A 40 -2.61 15.56 -4.31
C ASN A 40 -2.34 15.33 -2.83
N PHE A 41 -3.39 15.24 -2.02
CA PHE A 41 -3.26 14.89 -0.61
C PHE A 41 -2.61 13.52 -0.44
N LEU A 42 -3.07 12.51 -1.19
CA LEU A 42 -2.51 11.15 -1.15
C LEU A 42 -1.06 11.10 -1.71
N LEU A 43 -0.76 11.85 -2.77
CA LEU A 43 0.59 12.00 -3.30
C LEU A 43 1.54 12.62 -2.28
N LYS A 44 1.07 13.57 -1.46
CA LYS A 44 1.90 14.17 -0.41
C LYS A 44 2.23 13.17 0.70
N ILE A 45 1.27 12.33 1.06
CA ILE A 45 1.48 11.22 2.00
C ILE A 45 2.53 10.25 1.43
N GLU A 46 2.42 9.88 0.16
CA GLU A 46 3.37 8.97 -0.50
C GLU A 46 4.77 9.59 -0.62
N GLU A 47 4.90 10.88 -0.92
CA GLU A 47 6.18 11.58 -0.94
C GLU A 47 6.88 11.51 0.43
N ASN A 48 6.13 11.79 1.52
CA ASN A 48 6.65 11.68 2.88
C ASN A 48 7.06 10.25 3.22
N PHE A 49 6.25 9.26 2.82
CA PHE A 49 6.57 7.85 2.97
C PHE A 49 7.87 7.48 2.24
N SER A 50 7.99 7.87 0.97
CA SER A 50 9.13 7.56 0.11
C SER A 50 10.42 8.18 0.65
N ARG A 51 10.33 9.42 1.15
CA ARG A 51 11.46 10.12 1.80
C ARG A 51 11.98 9.37 3.02
N ILE A 52 11.09 8.90 3.89
CA ILE A 52 11.50 8.15 5.09
C ILE A 52 12.06 6.78 4.70
N ARG A 53 11.35 6.05 3.83
CA ARG A 53 11.73 4.70 3.39
C ARG A 53 13.10 4.68 2.72
N SER A 54 13.41 5.70 1.91
CA SER A 54 14.65 5.79 1.14
C SER A 54 15.78 6.49 1.89
N SER A 55 15.56 6.93 3.13
CA SER A 55 16.57 7.62 3.90
C SER A 55 17.61 6.65 4.48
N PRO A 56 18.90 7.01 4.50
CA PRO A 56 19.91 6.29 5.30
C PRO A 56 19.67 6.42 6.81
N THR A 57 18.86 7.40 7.23
CA THR A 57 18.53 7.61 8.65
C THR A 57 17.62 6.49 9.13
N GLN A 58 18.15 5.64 10.02
CA GLN A 58 17.35 4.59 10.65
C GLN A 58 16.38 5.17 11.69
N LEU A 59 15.28 4.47 11.93
CA LEU A 59 14.42 4.79 13.07
C LEU A 59 15.20 4.57 14.38
N PRO A 60 15.22 5.54 15.31
CA PRO A 60 15.85 5.34 16.60
C PRO A 60 15.20 4.19 17.35
N ASP A 61 15.99 3.37 18.04
CA ASP A 61 15.47 2.25 18.85
C ASP A 61 14.50 2.75 19.93
N ALA A 62 14.71 3.94 20.49
CA ALA A 62 13.78 4.58 21.43
C ALA A 62 12.39 4.77 20.81
N TYR A 63 12.32 5.19 19.54
CA TYR A 63 11.05 5.34 18.81
C TYR A 63 10.40 3.98 18.51
N ILE A 64 11.19 2.96 18.20
CA ILE A 64 10.65 1.61 17.95
C ILE A 64 10.07 1.01 19.24
N ASN A 65 10.81 1.16 20.35
CA ASN A 65 10.52 0.51 21.62
C ASN A 65 9.46 1.23 22.47
N GLN A 66 9.09 2.47 22.14
CA GLN A 66 8.01 3.17 22.85
C GLN A 66 6.63 2.52 22.63
N PHE A 67 6.47 1.75 21.56
CA PHE A 67 5.20 1.07 21.24
C PHE A 67 5.18 -0.35 21.82
N THR A 68 4.41 -0.51 22.89
CA THR A 68 4.29 -1.76 23.64
C THR A 68 3.39 -2.80 22.97
N SER A 69 2.43 -2.38 22.15
CA SER A 69 1.50 -3.25 21.42
C SER A 69 1.12 -2.71 20.04
N LEU A 70 0.45 -3.53 19.23
CA LEU A 70 -0.08 -3.12 17.93
C LEU A 70 -1.15 -2.04 18.09
N GLU A 71 -2.01 -2.20 19.08
CA GLU A 71 -3.06 -1.26 19.46
C GLU A 71 -2.46 0.10 19.80
N HIS A 72 -1.36 0.14 20.57
CA HIS A 72 -0.66 1.38 20.89
C HIS A 72 -0.09 2.03 19.62
N LEU A 73 0.55 1.27 18.73
CA LEU A 73 1.14 1.78 17.48
C LEU A 73 0.11 2.46 16.55
N VAL A 74 -1.08 1.87 16.41
CA VAL A 74 -2.12 2.36 15.49
C VAL A 74 -3.01 3.45 16.10
N ASN A 75 -3.11 3.52 17.42
CA ASN A 75 -3.97 4.47 18.11
C ASN A 75 -3.23 5.70 18.67
N CYS A 76 -1.90 5.69 18.69
CA CYS A 76 -1.14 6.86 19.10
C CYS A 76 -1.41 8.06 18.16
N SER A 77 -1.42 9.26 18.72
CA SER A 77 -1.58 10.51 17.96
C SER A 77 -0.35 10.83 17.11
N GLU A 78 0.82 10.33 17.49
CA GLU A 78 2.05 10.51 16.73
C GLU A 78 1.96 9.81 15.37
N ASN A 79 2.32 10.52 14.30
CA ASN A 79 2.37 9.97 12.96
C ASN A 79 3.78 10.16 12.38
N LEU A 80 4.45 9.05 12.07
CA LEU A 80 5.81 9.05 11.54
C LEU A 80 5.94 9.92 10.28
N LEU A 81 4.93 9.93 9.41
CA LEU A 81 4.96 10.72 8.16
C LEU A 81 4.98 12.23 8.41
N ALA A 82 4.49 12.71 9.55
CA ALA A 82 4.58 14.13 9.94
C ALA A 82 6.00 14.57 10.32
N THR A 83 6.94 13.62 10.41
CA THR A 83 8.35 13.87 10.72
C THR A 83 9.28 13.66 9.51
N ALA A 84 8.74 13.43 8.31
CA ALA A 84 9.53 13.13 7.11
C ALA A 84 10.65 14.13 6.81
N GLN A 85 10.45 15.41 7.15
CA GLN A 85 11.45 16.47 7.04
C GLN A 85 12.73 16.23 7.84
N LYS A 86 12.68 15.42 8.90
CA LYS A 86 13.85 15.04 9.71
C LYS A 86 14.72 13.97 9.03
N PHE A 87 14.19 13.31 8.00
CA PHE A 87 14.90 12.27 7.27
C PHE A 87 15.67 12.86 6.11
N SER A 88 16.90 12.37 5.93
CA SER A 88 17.79 12.74 4.84
C SER A 88 17.16 12.44 3.48
N THR A 89 17.44 13.29 2.50
CA THR A 89 17.12 13.06 1.08
C THR A 89 18.29 12.43 0.33
N LEU A 90 19.42 12.19 1.00
CA LEU A 90 20.54 11.48 0.41
C LEU A 90 20.15 10.03 0.14
N PRO A 91 20.62 9.43 -0.97
CA PRO A 91 20.40 8.01 -1.20
C PRO A 91 21.05 7.19 -0.08
N PRO A 92 20.48 6.03 0.26
CA PRO A 92 21.09 5.14 1.24
C PRO A 92 22.40 4.58 0.67
N LEU A 93 23.33 4.26 1.56
CA LEU A 93 24.57 3.60 1.14
C LEU A 93 24.24 2.28 0.44
N PRO A 94 24.89 1.96 -0.70
CA PRO A 94 24.69 0.70 -1.40
C PRO A 94 24.91 -0.48 -0.47
N TRP A 95 24.05 -1.48 -0.59
CA TRP A 95 24.13 -2.70 0.20
C TRP A 95 25.43 -3.47 -0.09
N GLN A 96 26.15 -3.84 0.98
CA GLN A 96 27.39 -4.63 0.90
C GLN A 96 27.06 -6.13 0.90
N GLY A 97 26.73 -6.66 -0.28
CA GLY A 97 26.02 -7.93 -0.39
C GLY A 97 26.73 -9.18 0.12
N GLU A 98 28.03 -9.30 -0.12
CA GLU A 98 28.80 -10.48 0.25
C GLU A 98 28.85 -10.67 1.77
N ARG A 99 29.08 -9.59 2.52
CA ARG A 99 29.15 -9.62 3.98
C ARG A 99 27.83 -10.09 4.60
N VAL A 100 26.69 -9.62 4.09
CA VAL A 100 25.38 -10.00 4.65
C VAL A 100 25.03 -11.44 4.30
N GLN A 101 25.35 -11.91 3.09
CA GLN A 101 25.16 -13.33 2.74
C GLN A 101 25.98 -14.26 3.64
N GLU A 102 27.24 -13.93 3.91
CA GLU A 102 28.08 -14.67 4.85
C GLU A 102 27.49 -14.70 6.26
N LEU A 103 27.00 -13.55 6.76
CA LEU A 103 26.39 -13.46 8.08
C LEU A 103 25.10 -14.28 8.14
N VAL A 104 24.24 -14.22 7.11
CA VAL A 104 23.00 -15.01 7.06
C VAL A 104 23.31 -16.51 7.00
N GLN A 105 24.34 -16.90 6.25
CA GLN A 105 24.81 -18.28 6.23
C GLN A 105 25.26 -18.75 7.61
N LYS A 106 26.10 -17.96 8.30
CA LYS A 106 26.67 -18.29 9.62
C LYS A 106 25.62 -18.27 10.74
N SER A 107 24.81 -17.21 10.81
CA SER A 107 24.02 -16.87 11.99
C SER A 107 22.50 -16.95 11.77
N GLY A 108 22.04 -17.07 10.53
CA GLY A 108 20.63 -17.06 10.17
C GLY A 108 20.12 -15.64 9.90
N PHE A 109 18.97 -15.55 9.21
CA PHE A 109 18.46 -14.27 8.71
C PHE A 109 18.27 -13.20 9.80
N PHE A 110 17.62 -13.54 10.91
CA PHE A 110 17.31 -12.57 11.97
C PHE A 110 18.50 -12.23 12.86
N SER A 111 19.51 -13.10 12.91
CA SER A 111 20.73 -12.89 13.69
C SER A 111 21.78 -12.10 12.91
N ALA A 112 21.77 -12.22 11.58
CA ALA A 112 22.74 -11.56 10.69
C ALA A 112 22.49 -10.06 10.55
N GLU A 113 21.21 -9.68 10.46
CA GLU A 113 20.78 -8.31 10.32
C GLU A 113 19.47 -8.16 11.08
N LYS A 114 19.41 -7.23 12.04
CA LYS A 114 18.11 -6.78 12.57
C LYS A 114 17.27 -6.41 11.35
N PRO A 115 16.04 -6.91 11.20
CA PRO A 115 15.27 -6.78 9.96
C PRO A 115 14.73 -5.35 9.80
N MET A 116 15.61 -4.35 9.80
CA MET A 116 15.32 -2.94 9.99
C MET A 116 14.41 -2.41 8.90
N TYR A 117 14.62 -2.81 7.63
CA TYR A 117 13.71 -2.45 6.55
C TYR A 117 12.31 -3.03 6.73
N ARG A 118 12.20 -4.24 7.26
CA ARG A 118 10.89 -4.87 7.53
C ARG A 118 10.20 -4.20 8.71
N ILE A 119 10.94 -3.86 9.77
CA ILE A 119 10.44 -3.07 10.90
C ILE A 119 9.96 -1.70 10.38
N LEU A 120 10.79 -1.01 9.61
CA LEU A 120 10.49 0.28 9.01
C LEU A 120 9.23 0.23 8.13
N ASP A 121 9.11 -0.76 7.24
CA ASP A 121 7.94 -0.90 6.36
C ASP A 121 6.64 -1.07 7.16
N HIS A 122 6.66 -1.79 8.29
CA HIS A 122 5.48 -1.93 9.16
C HIS A 122 5.12 -0.64 9.86
N PHE A 123 6.11 0.06 10.41
CA PHE A 123 5.90 1.36 11.05
C PHE A 123 5.38 2.40 10.06
N LEU A 124 5.92 2.41 8.84
CA LEU A 124 5.44 3.28 7.78
C LEU A 124 4.05 2.86 7.29
N SER A 125 3.74 1.56 7.24
CA SER A 125 2.39 1.08 6.93
C SER A 125 1.38 1.55 7.98
N ALA A 126 1.73 1.52 9.27
CA ALA A 126 0.89 2.07 10.34
C ALA A 126 0.72 3.59 10.20
N ALA A 127 1.76 4.30 9.77
CA ALA A 127 1.72 5.74 9.54
C ALA A 127 0.86 6.10 8.31
N LEU A 128 0.94 5.33 7.23
CA LEU A 128 0.05 5.44 6.07
C LEU A 128 -1.40 5.21 6.47
N PHE A 129 -1.66 4.11 7.19
CA PHE A 129 -2.98 3.79 7.72
C PHE A 129 -3.57 4.97 8.49
N LYS A 130 -2.85 5.51 9.48
CA LYS A 130 -3.29 6.69 10.25
C LYS A 130 -3.50 7.97 9.43
N SER A 131 -2.88 8.07 8.26
CA SER A 131 -2.95 9.27 7.42
C SER A 131 -4.16 9.29 6.50
N ILE A 132 -4.87 8.17 6.32
CA ILE A 132 -6.10 8.13 5.53
C ILE A 132 -7.25 8.74 6.36
N PRO A 133 -7.96 9.76 5.86
CA PRO A 133 -8.95 10.53 6.63
C PRO A 133 -10.00 9.67 7.36
N GLY A 134 -10.53 8.63 6.71
CA GLY A 134 -11.52 7.74 7.30
C GLY A 134 -11.03 6.94 8.52
N MET A 135 -9.71 6.78 8.70
CA MET A 135 -9.21 6.00 9.84
C MET A 135 -9.38 6.72 11.16
N ALA A 136 -9.31 8.06 11.19
CA ALA A 136 -9.40 8.82 12.43
C ALA A 136 -10.70 8.53 13.20
N SER A 137 -11.80 8.35 12.48
CA SER A 137 -13.17 8.14 12.99
C SER A 137 -13.42 6.75 13.58
N LEU A 138 -12.56 5.77 13.30
CA LEU A 138 -12.73 4.40 13.79
C LEU A 138 -12.41 4.30 15.28
N CYS A 139 -13.10 3.40 15.98
CA CYS A 139 -12.76 3.09 17.37
C CYS A 139 -11.39 2.37 17.43
N PRO A 140 -10.72 2.40 18.60
CA PRO A 140 -9.39 1.80 18.74
C PRO A 140 -9.29 0.32 18.36
N ASP A 141 -10.32 -0.46 18.67
CA ASP A 141 -10.36 -1.90 18.41
C ASP A 141 -10.53 -2.19 16.91
N ASP A 142 -11.38 -1.42 16.22
CA ASP A 142 -11.55 -1.52 14.77
C ASP A 142 -10.26 -1.14 14.04
N LYS A 143 -9.54 -0.11 14.50
CA LYS A 143 -8.23 0.28 13.95
C LYS A 143 -7.21 -0.85 14.05
N ALA A 144 -7.08 -1.44 15.23
CA ALA A 144 -6.13 -2.52 15.47
C ALA A 144 -6.49 -3.79 14.68
N THR A 145 -7.79 -4.14 14.64
CA THR A 145 -8.29 -5.30 13.90
C THR A 145 -8.08 -5.14 12.40
N LEU A 146 -8.42 -3.98 11.84
CA LEU A 146 -8.22 -3.67 10.44
C LEU A 146 -6.74 -3.67 10.07
N PHE A 147 -5.91 -2.95 10.82
CA PHE A 147 -4.48 -2.83 10.51
C PHE A 147 -3.76 -4.17 10.62
N ARG A 148 -4.11 -5.02 11.60
CA ARG A 148 -3.55 -6.36 11.74
C ARG A 148 -3.67 -7.19 10.47
N SER A 149 -4.85 -7.14 9.82
CA SER A 149 -5.08 -7.85 8.56
C SER A 149 -4.46 -7.17 7.34
N LEU A 150 -4.29 -5.84 7.37
CA LEU A 150 -3.80 -5.05 6.24
C LEU A 150 -2.28 -4.85 6.19
N ALA A 151 -1.57 -4.97 7.31
CA ALA A 151 -0.16 -4.60 7.37
C ALA A 151 0.72 -5.36 6.37
N MET A 152 0.50 -6.67 6.21
CA MET A 152 1.24 -7.49 5.23
C MET A 152 0.86 -7.18 3.77
N PRO A 153 -0.43 -7.10 3.40
CA PRO A 153 -0.84 -6.60 2.08
C PRO A 153 -0.24 -5.25 1.72
N LEU A 154 -0.26 -4.30 2.65
CA LEU A 154 0.31 -2.97 2.46
C LEU A 154 1.81 -3.04 2.19
N CYS A 155 2.56 -3.74 3.05
CA CYS A 155 4.00 -3.94 2.86
C CYS A 155 4.33 -4.55 1.49
N GLY A 156 3.56 -5.57 1.07
CA GLY A 156 3.74 -6.25 -0.20
C GLY A 156 3.45 -5.34 -1.39
N PHE A 157 2.30 -4.66 -1.39
CA PHE A 157 1.89 -3.72 -2.43
C PHE A 157 2.89 -2.59 -2.63
N ILE A 158 3.31 -1.97 -1.53
CA ILE A 158 4.31 -0.90 -1.51
C ILE A 158 5.66 -1.41 -2.02
N SER A 159 6.14 -2.54 -1.49
CA SER A 159 7.44 -3.08 -1.89
C SER A 159 7.47 -3.42 -3.39
N ALA A 160 6.39 -3.98 -3.93
CA ALA A 160 6.28 -4.27 -5.35
C ALA A 160 6.31 -3.00 -6.19
N PHE A 161 5.50 -1.98 -5.86
CA PHE A 161 5.46 -0.72 -6.59
C PHE A 161 6.83 -0.03 -6.64
N PHE A 162 7.49 0.15 -5.50
CA PHE A 162 8.82 0.79 -5.47
C PHE A 162 9.90 -0.04 -6.17
N SER A 163 9.75 -1.37 -6.23
CA SER A 163 10.69 -2.20 -6.97
C SER A 163 10.56 -2.00 -8.48
N ILE A 164 9.33 -1.82 -8.98
CA ILE A 164 9.08 -1.48 -10.39
C ILE A 164 9.62 -0.09 -10.73
N LEU A 165 9.47 0.90 -9.84
CA LEU A 165 10.08 2.22 -10.04
C LEU A 165 11.61 2.15 -10.15
N LEU A 166 12.24 1.21 -9.44
CA LEU A 166 13.67 0.92 -9.52
C LEU A 166 14.04 -0.03 -10.67
N GLN A 167 13.10 -0.32 -11.59
CA GLN A 167 13.28 -1.21 -12.74
C GLN A 167 13.79 -2.62 -12.36
N SER A 168 13.45 -3.09 -11.16
CA SER A 168 13.89 -4.39 -10.66
C SER A 168 12.91 -5.52 -11.02
N ASP A 169 13.46 -6.66 -11.44
CA ASP A 169 12.70 -7.90 -11.68
C ASP A 169 12.38 -8.67 -10.39
N THR A 170 12.95 -8.22 -9.26
CA THR A 170 12.69 -8.78 -7.94
C THR A 170 12.37 -7.67 -6.93
N VAL A 171 11.77 -8.02 -5.78
CA VAL A 171 11.62 -7.07 -4.69
C VAL A 171 13.00 -6.54 -4.29
N ILE A 172 13.15 -5.22 -4.30
CA ILE A 172 14.38 -4.53 -3.93
C ILE A 172 14.09 -3.45 -2.89
N ARG A 173 15.00 -3.31 -1.93
CA ARG A 173 14.99 -2.24 -0.94
C ARG A 173 15.72 -1.01 -1.48
N PRO A 174 15.49 0.19 -0.89
CA PRO A 174 16.13 1.41 -1.36
C PRO A 174 17.66 1.37 -1.39
N ASN A 175 18.30 0.59 -0.51
CA ASN A 175 19.75 0.37 -0.50
C ASN A 175 20.23 -0.67 -1.52
N GLY A 176 19.35 -1.21 -2.37
CA GLY A 176 19.68 -2.26 -3.32
C GLY A 176 19.58 -3.69 -2.75
N LEU A 177 19.22 -3.85 -1.47
CA LEU A 177 19.06 -5.17 -0.87
C LEU A 177 17.90 -5.94 -1.53
N MET A 178 18.18 -7.13 -2.03
CA MET A 178 17.18 -8.03 -2.62
C MET A 178 16.91 -9.21 -1.68
N PRO A 179 15.72 -9.32 -1.06
CA PRO A 179 15.38 -10.44 -0.18
C PRO A 179 15.58 -11.83 -0.78
N PHE A 180 15.43 -11.94 -2.10
CA PHE A 180 15.69 -13.16 -2.83
C PHE A 180 17.14 -13.67 -2.63
N TRP A 181 18.14 -12.79 -2.63
CA TRP A 181 19.55 -13.19 -2.63
C TRP A 181 20.01 -13.85 -1.33
N TYR A 182 19.73 -13.25 -0.17
CA TYR A 182 20.17 -13.82 1.10
C TYR A 182 19.32 -15.03 1.55
N MET A 183 18.15 -15.24 0.95
CA MET A 183 17.38 -16.48 1.14
C MET A 183 17.80 -17.59 0.19
N ASN A 184 18.70 -17.30 -0.76
CA ASN A 184 19.29 -18.26 -1.68
C ASN A 184 20.73 -18.66 -1.29
N VAL A 185 21.08 -18.53 -0.01
CA VAL A 185 22.38 -18.97 0.54
C VAL A 185 22.35 -20.46 0.92
N PRO A 186 23.50 -21.17 0.97
CA PRO A 186 23.56 -22.63 1.20
C PRO A 186 22.73 -23.15 2.38
N ARG A 187 22.57 -22.33 3.43
CA ARG A 187 21.71 -22.61 4.59
C ARG A 187 20.27 -22.98 4.20
N TYR A 188 19.73 -22.36 3.17
CA TYR A 188 18.37 -22.55 2.67
C TYR A 188 18.31 -23.22 1.29
N THR A 189 19.42 -23.26 0.55
CA THR A 189 19.46 -23.71 -0.85
C THR A 189 19.03 -25.18 -1.04
N PHE A 190 19.19 -26.03 -0.04
CA PHE A 190 18.76 -27.44 -0.10
C PHE A 190 17.26 -27.63 0.15
N ASP A 191 16.58 -26.62 0.66
CA ASP A 191 15.14 -26.65 0.90
C ASP A 191 14.38 -26.19 -0.35
N ARG A 192 13.81 -27.16 -1.07
CA ARG A 192 13.01 -26.90 -2.28
C ARG A 192 11.81 -26.00 -1.98
N ASN A 193 11.19 -26.11 -0.81
CA ASN A 193 10.02 -25.30 -0.47
C ASN A 193 10.43 -23.84 -0.30
N VAL A 194 11.55 -23.57 0.39
CA VAL A 194 12.07 -22.20 0.52
C VAL A 194 12.31 -21.58 -0.85
N LYS A 195 12.98 -22.31 -1.76
CA LYS A 195 13.21 -21.83 -3.14
C LYS A 195 11.92 -21.47 -3.88
N VAL A 196 10.89 -22.32 -3.77
CA VAL A 196 9.58 -22.07 -4.39
C VAL A 196 8.93 -20.83 -3.77
N PHE A 197 8.93 -20.73 -2.45
CA PHE A 197 8.36 -19.57 -1.75
C PHE A 197 9.05 -18.26 -2.16
N ILE A 198 10.37 -18.18 -2.07
CA ILE A 198 11.11 -16.93 -2.36
C ILE A 198 10.94 -16.52 -3.82
N THR A 199 10.94 -17.47 -4.76
CA THR A 199 10.75 -17.18 -6.18
C THR A 199 9.35 -16.62 -6.44
N ASN A 200 8.33 -17.22 -5.82
CA ASN A 200 6.96 -16.76 -5.99
C ASN A 200 6.74 -15.39 -5.33
N MET A 201 7.26 -15.19 -4.12
CA MET A 201 7.05 -13.98 -3.32
C MET A 201 7.85 -12.77 -3.79
N TYR A 202 9.06 -12.98 -4.29
CA TYR A 202 9.98 -11.90 -4.63
C TYR A 202 10.20 -11.73 -6.12
N CYS A 203 9.81 -12.67 -6.98
CA CYS A 203 9.98 -12.55 -8.43
C CYS A 203 8.63 -12.63 -9.16
N ASN A 204 7.89 -13.74 -9.03
CA ASN A 204 6.62 -13.91 -9.75
C ASN A 204 5.55 -12.91 -9.29
N ALA A 205 5.56 -12.56 -8.01
CA ALA A 205 4.75 -11.52 -7.41
C ALA A 205 4.79 -10.16 -8.16
N LEU A 206 5.92 -9.79 -8.75
CA LEU A 206 6.08 -8.49 -9.43
C LEU A 206 5.55 -8.49 -10.86
N LYS A 207 5.33 -9.67 -11.47
CA LYS A 207 4.94 -9.74 -12.90
C LYS A 207 3.70 -8.90 -13.23
N PRO A 208 2.61 -8.95 -12.45
CA PRO A 208 1.44 -8.10 -12.72
C PRO A 208 1.74 -6.60 -12.58
N PHE A 209 2.56 -6.20 -11.60
CA PHE A 209 2.96 -4.81 -11.44
C PHE A 209 3.79 -4.30 -12.62
N LYS A 210 4.73 -5.12 -13.11
CA LYS A 210 5.58 -4.81 -14.27
C LYS A 210 4.76 -4.69 -15.55
N GLN A 211 3.78 -5.58 -15.74
CA GLN A 211 2.87 -5.54 -16.88
C GLN A 211 2.00 -4.28 -16.86
N LEU A 212 1.50 -3.90 -15.69
CA LEU A 212 0.60 -2.76 -15.57
C LEU A 212 1.30 -1.41 -15.64
N GLN A 213 2.57 -1.29 -15.25
CA GLN A 213 3.30 -0.02 -15.24
C GLN A 213 2.48 1.12 -14.63
N MET A 214 2.02 0.88 -13.40
CA MET A 214 1.16 1.82 -12.69
C MET A 214 1.88 3.15 -12.43
N ASN A 215 1.18 4.27 -12.66
CA ASN A 215 1.70 5.59 -12.33
C ASN A 215 1.47 5.92 -10.84
N ARG A 216 2.01 7.06 -10.36
CA ARG A 216 1.89 7.43 -8.94
C ARG A 216 0.45 7.74 -8.51
N GLU A 217 -0.37 8.35 -9.38
CA GLU A 217 -1.76 8.70 -9.05
C GLU A 217 -2.62 7.43 -8.88
N GLU A 218 -2.48 6.48 -9.81
CA GLU A 218 -3.10 5.16 -9.74
C GLU A 218 -2.65 4.40 -8.48
N PHE A 219 -1.35 4.45 -8.17
CA PHE A 219 -0.79 3.80 -6.99
C PHE A 219 -1.39 4.33 -5.69
N VAL A 220 -1.42 5.65 -5.50
CA VAL A 220 -1.92 6.21 -4.23
C VAL A 220 -3.43 6.02 -4.05
N LEU A 221 -4.20 5.97 -5.15
CA LEU A 221 -5.62 5.63 -5.11
C LEU A 221 -5.84 4.16 -4.78
N LEU A 222 -5.11 3.24 -5.40
CA LEU A 222 -5.16 1.82 -5.05
C LEU A 222 -4.72 1.58 -3.60
N LEU A 223 -3.72 2.31 -3.10
CA LEU A 223 -3.30 2.25 -1.70
C LEU A 223 -4.44 2.66 -0.76
N ALA A 224 -5.14 3.76 -1.07
CA ALA A 224 -6.28 4.21 -0.27
C ALA A 224 -7.46 3.22 -0.31
N ILE A 225 -7.75 2.63 -1.49
CA ILE A 225 -8.75 1.56 -1.64
C ILE A 225 -8.36 0.34 -0.81
N LEU A 226 -7.10 -0.09 -0.86
CA LEU A 226 -6.58 -1.22 -0.08
C LEU A 226 -6.73 -0.96 1.43
N ILE A 227 -6.40 0.24 1.91
CA ILE A 227 -6.52 0.62 3.33
C ILE A 227 -7.98 0.65 3.80
N THR A 228 -8.90 1.05 2.93
CA THR A 228 -10.32 1.22 3.27
C THR A 228 -11.15 -0.04 3.01
N GLN A 229 -10.52 -1.12 2.54
CA GLN A 229 -11.20 -2.37 2.25
C GLN A 229 -11.52 -3.14 3.55
N THR A 230 -12.80 -3.46 3.75
CA THR A 230 -13.26 -4.17 4.97
C THR A 230 -13.13 -5.68 4.89
N SER A 231 -12.98 -6.25 3.69
CA SER A 231 -12.94 -7.70 3.46
C SER A 231 -11.76 -8.42 4.11
N PHE A 232 -10.73 -7.69 4.55
CA PHE A 232 -9.54 -8.25 5.17
C PHE A 232 -9.73 -8.56 6.66
N ALA A 233 -10.68 -7.90 7.32
CA ALA A 233 -10.82 -7.96 8.76
C ALA A 233 -12.13 -8.62 9.15
N SER A 234 -12.05 -9.71 9.91
CA SER A 234 -13.20 -10.23 10.65
C SER A 234 -13.48 -9.35 11.86
N ASN A 235 -14.73 -9.33 12.32
CA ASN A 235 -15.14 -8.67 13.57
C ASN A 235 -15.00 -7.15 13.61
N LEU A 236 -15.06 -6.46 12.48
CA LEU A 236 -15.23 -5.01 12.47
C LEU A 236 -16.64 -4.63 12.95
N SER A 237 -16.75 -3.50 13.63
CA SER A 237 -18.05 -2.95 14.00
C SER A 237 -18.88 -2.60 12.75
N ARG A 238 -20.21 -2.59 12.90
CA ARG A 238 -21.13 -2.13 11.84
C ARG A 238 -20.80 -0.70 11.40
N PHE A 239 -20.41 0.15 12.35
CA PHE A 239 -20.00 1.52 12.06
C PHE A 239 -18.76 1.55 11.15
N ALA A 240 -17.72 0.78 11.48
CA ALA A 240 -16.51 0.68 10.67
C ALA A 240 -16.83 0.18 9.26
N HIS A 241 -17.66 -0.85 9.12
CA HIS A 241 -18.06 -1.35 7.79
C HIS A 241 -18.69 -0.26 6.91
N VAL A 242 -19.68 0.46 7.45
CA VAL A 242 -20.39 1.52 6.70
C VAL A 242 -19.44 2.68 6.37
N HIS A 243 -18.62 3.09 7.35
CA HIS A 243 -17.71 4.22 7.18
C HIS A 243 -16.62 3.92 6.14
N LEU A 244 -15.97 2.76 6.26
CA LEU A 244 -14.91 2.32 5.36
C LEU A 244 -15.42 2.05 3.95
N TYR A 245 -16.62 1.47 3.80
CA TYR A 245 -17.25 1.29 2.50
C TYR A 245 -17.46 2.62 1.76
N LYS A 246 -17.89 3.67 2.48
CA LYS A 246 -18.06 5.00 1.90
C LYS A 246 -16.73 5.57 1.40
N GLU A 247 -15.68 5.47 2.19
CA GLU A 247 -14.32 5.91 1.80
C GLU A 247 -13.80 5.11 0.60
N CYS A 248 -13.90 3.79 0.65
CA CYS A 248 -13.50 2.90 -0.45
C CYS A 248 -14.22 3.23 -1.76
N THR A 249 -15.54 3.47 -1.68
CA THR A 249 -16.35 3.87 -2.84
C THR A 249 -15.89 5.20 -3.42
N MET A 250 -15.58 6.18 -2.57
CA MET A 250 -15.06 7.48 -3.02
C MET A 250 -13.74 7.32 -3.79
N TYR A 251 -12.73 6.64 -3.23
CA TYR A 251 -11.44 6.44 -3.90
C TYR A 251 -11.57 5.62 -5.18
N THR A 252 -12.42 4.58 -5.17
CA THR A 252 -12.71 3.77 -6.36
C THR A 252 -13.35 4.61 -7.47
N ALA A 253 -14.26 5.51 -7.13
CA ALA A 253 -14.89 6.40 -8.11
C ALA A 253 -13.91 7.43 -8.69
N ILE A 254 -12.96 7.92 -7.88
CA ILE A 254 -11.88 8.80 -8.35
C ILE A 254 -10.96 8.04 -9.31
N LEU A 255 -10.56 6.81 -8.95
CA LEU A 255 -9.73 5.96 -9.81
C LEU A 255 -10.41 5.67 -11.15
N PHE A 256 -11.70 5.33 -11.13
CA PHE A 256 -12.49 5.10 -12.34
C PHE A 256 -12.43 6.31 -13.28
N ARG A 257 -12.70 7.51 -12.76
CA ARG A 257 -12.64 8.76 -13.54
C ARG A 257 -11.23 9.07 -14.04
N LEU A 258 -10.20 8.78 -13.24
CA LEU A 258 -8.81 8.93 -13.65
C LEU A 258 -8.50 8.04 -14.87
N CYS A 259 -8.86 6.75 -14.79
CA CYS A 259 -8.66 5.80 -15.89
C CYS A 259 -9.37 6.25 -17.18
N LEU A 260 -10.64 6.68 -17.08
CA LEU A 260 -11.40 7.17 -18.22
C LEU A 260 -10.81 8.42 -18.89
N ARG A 261 -10.18 9.32 -18.11
CA ARG A 261 -9.57 10.55 -18.64
C ARG A 261 -8.19 10.32 -19.24
N SER A 262 -7.44 9.35 -18.71
CA SER A 262 -6.05 9.09 -19.11
C SER A 262 -5.91 8.34 -20.44
N ARG A 263 -7.02 7.88 -21.05
CA ARG A 263 -7.03 7.00 -22.22
C ARG A 263 -7.81 7.62 -23.38
N HIS A 264 -7.52 7.15 -24.60
CA HIS A 264 -8.11 7.71 -25.81
C HIS A 264 -9.53 7.21 -26.04
N THR A 265 -9.82 5.98 -25.59
CA THR A 265 -11.14 5.36 -25.73
C THR A 265 -11.75 5.01 -24.38
N LEU A 266 -13.09 4.95 -24.34
CA LEU A 266 -13.83 4.47 -23.18
C LEU A 266 -13.43 3.04 -22.80
N GLU A 267 -13.29 2.17 -23.80
CA GLU A 267 -12.92 0.76 -23.62
C GLU A 267 -11.55 0.62 -22.95
N GLU A 268 -10.53 1.34 -23.43
CA GLU A 268 -9.20 1.37 -22.81
C GLU A 268 -9.25 1.83 -21.35
N GLY A 269 -10.04 2.86 -21.05
CA GLY A 269 -10.23 3.37 -19.69
C GLY A 269 -10.88 2.33 -18.76
N LEU A 270 -11.90 1.62 -19.25
CA LEU A 270 -12.58 0.55 -18.51
C LEU A 270 -11.65 -0.64 -18.26
N CYS A 271 -10.93 -1.10 -19.29
CA CYS A 271 -9.94 -2.18 -19.16
C CYS A 271 -8.85 -1.81 -18.15
N ARG A 272 -8.32 -0.57 -18.22
CA ARG A 272 -7.32 -0.10 -17.27
C ARG A 272 -7.82 -0.13 -15.83
N PHE A 273 -9.05 0.32 -15.60
CA PHE A 273 -9.66 0.29 -14.27
C PHE A 273 -9.83 -1.14 -13.73
N ASP A 274 -10.35 -2.05 -14.55
CA ASP A 274 -10.51 -3.47 -14.18
C ASP A 274 -9.17 -4.13 -13.86
N ASP A 275 -8.16 -3.91 -14.69
CA ASP A 275 -6.80 -4.42 -14.48
C ASP A 275 -6.17 -3.93 -13.16
N LEU A 276 -6.36 -2.65 -12.81
CA LEU A 276 -5.89 -2.08 -11.55
C LEU A 276 -6.62 -2.69 -10.34
N LEU A 277 -7.92 -2.99 -10.45
CA LEU A 277 -8.65 -3.67 -9.37
C LEU A 277 -8.22 -5.13 -9.21
N ARG A 278 -7.95 -5.85 -10.31
CA ARG A 278 -7.40 -7.21 -10.29
C ARG A 278 -6.03 -7.26 -9.61
N LEU A 279 -5.23 -6.20 -9.73
CA LEU A 279 -3.96 -6.08 -9.01
C LEU A 279 -4.15 -6.14 -7.49
N LEU A 280 -5.23 -5.55 -6.94
CA LEU A 280 -5.52 -5.65 -5.50
C LEU A 280 -5.84 -7.09 -5.08
N ALA A 281 -6.59 -7.84 -5.90
CA ALA A 281 -6.85 -9.25 -5.64
C ALA A 281 -5.54 -10.07 -5.63
N HIS A 282 -4.63 -9.77 -6.56
CA HIS A 282 -3.28 -10.37 -6.57
C HIS A 282 -2.49 -10.04 -5.30
N VAL A 283 -2.60 -8.83 -4.75
CA VAL A 283 -1.98 -8.46 -3.45
C VAL A 283 -2.49 -9.32 -2.30
N VAL A 284 -3.78 -9.65 -2.28
CA VAL A 284 -4.36 -10.54 -1.26
C VAL A 284 -3.74 -11.93 -1.37
N TRP A 285 -3.73 -12.49 -2.59
CA TRP A 285 -3.12 -13.80 -2.85
C TRP A 285 -1.64 -13.84 -2.43
N MET A 286 -0.88 -12.80 -2.77
CA MET A 286 0.51 -12.68 -2.33
C MET A 286 0.61 -12.71 -0.81
N THR A 287 -0.25 -11.99 -0.11
CA THR A 287 -0.23 -11.91 1.36
C THR A 287 -0.46 -13.26 2.02
N ASP A 288 -1.42 -14.03 1.53
CA ASP A 288 -1.67 -15.38 2.05
C ASP A 288 -0.43 -16.25 1.88
N TYR A 289 0.21 -16.15 0.72
CA TYR A 289 1.45 -16.85 0.42
C TYR A 289 2.63 -16.40 1.31
N TYR A 290 2.76 -15.09 1.58
CA TYR A 290 3.72 -14.54 2.56
C TYR A 290 3.45 -15.10 3.97
N GLY A 291 2.19 -15.22 4.36
CA GLY A 291 1.78 -15.79 5.65
C GLY A 291 2.19 -17.27 5.78
N THR A 292 1.90 -18.09 4.76
CA THR A 292 2.32 -19.49 4.73
C THR A 292 3.84 -19.62 4.79
N PHE A 293 4.57 -18.81 4.02
CA PHE A 293 6.03 -18.80 4.09
C PHE A 293 6.56 -18.38 5.46
N ALA A 294 5.96 -17.36 6.06
CA ALA A 294 6.30 -16.89 7.38
C ALA A 294 6.15 -18.02 8.42
N VAL A 295 5.02 -18.73 8.42
CA VAL A 295 4.80 -19.89 9.31
C VAL A 295 5.82 -21.00 9.03
N TYR A 296 6.02 -21.35 7.74
CA TYR A 296 6.99 -22.36 7.32
C TYR A 296 8.39 -22.06 7.86
N MET A 297 8.86 -20.84 7.67
CA MET A 297 10.18 -20.44 8.14
C MET A 297 10.27 -20.44 9.67
N ASP A 298 9.22 -20.06 10.40
CA ASP A 298 9.26 -20.12 11.87
C ASP A 298 9.37 -21.55 12.39
N VAL A 299 8.60 -22.48 11.81
CA VAL A 299 8.56 -23.89 12.22
C VAL A 299 9.88 -24.59 11.89
N PHE A 300 10.40 -24.41 10.68
CA PHE A 300 11.52 -25.23 10.20
C PHE A 300 12.89 -24.56 10.34
N HIS A 301 12.96 -23.22 10.30
CA HIS A 301 14.23 -22.50 10.12
C HIS A 301 14.57 -21.52 11.24
N PHE A 302 13.61 -20.71 11.70
CA PHE A 302 13.88 -19.60 12.62
C PHE A 302 13.74 -19.96 14.10
N ARG A 303 12.99 -21.00 14.47
CA ARG A 303 12.96 -21.53 15.86
C ARG A 303 12.77 -20.46 16.96
N GLY A 304 11.94 -19.45 16.70
CA GLY A 304 11.70 -18.33 17.63
C GLY A 304 12.57 -17.09 17.44
N GLU A 305 13.59 -17.12 16.56
CA GLU A 305 14.43 -15.96 16.22
C GLU A 305 13.58 -14.75 15.79
N ARG A 306 12.51 -14.96 15.01
CA ARG A 306 11.62 -13.86 14.58
C ARG A 306 10.97 -13.16 15.78
N LYS A 307 10.47 -13.94 16.74
CA LYS A 307 9.82 -13.40 17.94
C LYS A 307 10.79 -12.57 18.77
N ALA A 308 12.06 -12.97 18.81
CA ALA A 308 13.11 -12.23 19.50
C ALA A 308 13.55 -10.95 18.74
N ALA A 309 13.56 -10.98 17.41
CA ALA A 309 14.05 -9.86 16.59
C ALA A 309 12.99 -8.77 16.30
N MET A 310 11.70 -9.12 16.36
CA MET A 310 10.61 -8.20 16.05
C MET A 310 10.12 -7.45 17.30
N PRO A 311 9.89 -6.12 17.20
CA PRO A 311 9.20 -5.35 18.24
C PRO A 311 7.84 -5.96 18.60
N THR A 312 7.47 -5.88 19.88
CA THR A 312 6.18 -6.39 20.39
C THR A 312 4.99 -5.73 19.72
N SER A 313 5.13 -4.48 19.26
CA SER A 313 4.10 -3.76 18.51
C SER A 313 3.82 -4.30 17.12
N ILE A 314 4.76 -5.02 16.49
CA ILE A 314 4.59 -5.52 15.12
C ILE A 314 4.55 -7.05 15.04
N TYR A 315 5.09 -7.76 16.03
CA TYR A 315 5.05 -9.22 16.08
C TYR A 315 3.63 -9.80 15.89
N PRO A 316 2.54 -9.22 16.46
CA PRO A 316 1.18 -9.72 16.28
C PRO A 316 0.68 -9.79 14.83
N ILE A 317 1.31 -9.05 13.90
CA ILE A 317 1.00 -9.09 12.48
C ILE A 317 1.28 -10.48 11.88
N TYR A 318 2.16 -11.25 12.51
CA TYR A 318 2.60 -12.57 12.05
C TYR A 318 1.92 -13.74 12.78
N SER A 319 1.20 -13.49 13.87
CA SER A 319 0.78 -14.55 14.81
C SER A 319 -0.69 -14.98 14.69
N ASN A 320 -1.49 -14.38 13.81
CA ASN A 320 -2.94 -14.57 13.75
C ASN A 320 -3.44 -15.08 12.38
N LYS A 321 -2.82 -16.13 11.85
CA LYS A 321 -3.47 -16.96 10.81
C LYS A 321 -3.58 -18.38 11.28
#